data_AF-A0A957XRT0-F1
#
_entry.id   AF-A0A957XRT0-F1
#
_cell.length_a   1.000
_cell.length_b   1.000
_cell.length_c   1.000
_cell.angle_alpha   90.00
_cell.angle_beta   90.00
_cell.angle_gamma   90.00
#
_symmetry.space_group_name_H-M   'P 1'
#
loop_
_entity.id
_entity.type
_entity.pdbx_description
1 polymer ?
#
loop_
_entity_poly.entity_id
_entity_poly.type
_entity_poly.pdbx_seq_one_letter_code
_entity_poly.pdbx_strand_id
1 'polypeptide(L)'
;MSSQWRKKQLSFSVDVSLEKQLRQAAGNADKSMDEFIEELVKAGLARRNVEQKIARALHSLTPREREVCIWVAQGYTNEQISTQLFISQETVKSHIRAIRQKLKLRSKSELRVYLMGLGISP
;
A
#
# COMPACT_ATOMS: atom_id res chain seq x y z
N MET A 1 -3.64 -43.67 -0.40
CA MET A 1 -4.64 -42.64 -0.06
C MET A 1 -4.20 -41.31 -0.70
N SER A 2 -4.51 -41.11 -1.98
CA SER A 2 -4.16 -39.87 -2.70
C SER A 2 -5.32 -38.89 -2.63
N SER A 3 -5.19 -37.85 -1.82
CA SER A 3 -6.14 -36.74 -1.78
C SER A 3 -6.00 -35.91 -3.06
N GLN A 4 -6.92 -36.12 -4.01
CA GLN A 4 -7.14 -35.22 -5.14
C GLN A 4 -7.71 -33.89 -4.61
N TRP A 5 -6.89 -32.86 -4.53
CA TRP A 5 -7.35 -31.50 -4.23
C TRP A 5 -8.07 -30.93 -5.46
N ARG A 6 -9.41 -30.80 -5.39
CA ARG A 6 -10.18 -30.07 -6.41
C ARG A 6 -9.82 -28.58 -6.35
N LYS A 7 -9.27 -28.02 -7.43
CA LYS A 7 -9.16 -26.57 -7.61
C LYS A 7 -10.56 -25.96 -7.47
N LYS A 8 -10.70 -24.95 -6.60
CA LYS A 8 -11.97 -24.26 -6.38
C LYS A 8 -12.26 -23.41 -7.63
N GLN A 9 -13.19 -23.84 -8.46
CA GLN A 9 -13.58 -23.11 -9.67
C GLN A 9 -14.57 -22.00 -9.29
N LEU A 10 -14.21 -20.75 -9.60
CA LEU A 10 -15.07 -19.58 -9.45
C LEU A 10 -15.49 -19.12 -10.85
N SER A 11 -16.78 -18.85 -11.04
CA SER A 11 -17.33 -18.25 -12.28
C SER A 11 -18.00 -16.92 -11.96
N PHE A 12 -17.86 -15.98 -12.88
CA PHE A 12 -18.48 -14.65 -12.81
C PHE A 12 -18.91 -14.25 -14.23
N SER A 13 -19.92 -13.39 -14.32
CA SER A 13 -20.36 -12.82 -15.59
C SER A 13 -19.68 -11.46 -15.78
N VAL A 14 -19.21 -11.21 -16.99
CA VAL A 14 -18.72 -9.92 -17.47
C VAL A 14 -19.57 -9.50 -18.66
N ASP A 15 -19.76 -8.19 -18.83
CA ASP A 15 -20.45 -7.68 -20.01
C ASP A 15 -19.60 -7.89 -21.28
N VAL A 16 -20.28 -7.85 -22.43
CA VAL A 16 -19.67 -8.12 -23.75
C VAL A 16 -18.55 -7.13 -24.09
N SER A 17 -18.66 -5.88 -23.64
CA SER A 17 -17.64 -4.86 -23.89
C SER A 17 -16.36 -5.19 -23.13
N LEU A 18 -16.48 -5.54 -21.85
CA LEU A 18 -15.36 -5.94 -21.02
C LEU A 18 -14.71 -7.23 -21.52
N GLU A 19 -15.50 -8.23 -21.94
CA GLU A 19 -14.95 -9.46 -22.53
C GLU A 19 -14.08 -9.16 -23.76
N LYS A 20 -14.57 -8.31 -24.67
CA LYS A 20 -13.83 -7.90 -25.88
C LYS A 20 -12.52 -7.20 -25.51
N GLN A 21 -12.56 -6.30 -24.52
CA GLN A 21 -11.37 -5.61 -24.04
C GLN A 21 -10.34 -6.59 -23.45
N LEU A 22 -10.77 -7.55 -22.64
CA LEU A 22 -9.90 -8.59 -22.08
C LEU A 22 -9.27 -9.43 -23.19
N ARG A 23 -10.04 -9.80 -24.23
CA ARG A 23 -9.52 -10.59 -25.37
C ARG A 23 -8.43 -9.84 -26.12
N GLN A 24 -8.69 -8.57 -26.43
CA GLN A 24 -7.74 -7.71 -27.13
C GLN A 24 -6.48 -7.49 -26.30
N ALA A 25 -6.61 -7.22 -25.01
CA ALA A 25 -5.48 -6.97 -24.13
C ALA A 25 -4.62 -8.23 -23.90
N ALA A 26 -5.25 -9.41 -23.77
CA ALA A 26 -4.53 -10.69 -23.70
C ALA A 26 -3.73 -10.95 -24.99
N GLY A 27 -4.34 -10.71 -26.15
CA GLY A 27 -3.66 -10.84 -27.45
C GLY A 27 -2.49 -9.87 -27.61
N ASN A 28 -2.64 -8.61 -27.18
CA ASN A 28 -1.54 -7.62 -27.20
C ASN A 28 -0.38 -8.01 -26.28
N ALA A 29 -0.65 -8.76 -25.22
CA ALA A 29 0.34 -9.24 -24.27
C ALA A 29 0.94 -10.62 -24.65
N ASP A 30 0.54 -11.18 -25.79
CA ASP A 30 0.88 -12.54 -26.23
C ASP A 30 0.58 -13.61 -25.16
N LYS A 31 -0.57 -13.45 -24.47
CA LYS A 31 -1.00 -14.32 -23.37
C LYS A 31 -2.35 -14.94 -23.67
N SER A 32 -2.57 -16.12 -23.09
CA SER A 32 -3.91 -16.69 -23.03
C SER A 32 -4.85 -15.82 -22.20
N MET A 33 -6.15 -15.89 -22.48
CA MET A 33 -7.16 -15.16 -21.71
C MET A 33 -7.07 -15.48 -20.21
N ASP A 34 -6.95 -16.76 -19.85
CA ASP A 34 -6.96 -17.20 -18.46
C ASP A 34 -5.73 -16.70 -17.70
N GLU A 35 -4.54 -16.78 -18.31
CA GLU A 35 -3.31 -16.26 -17.74
C GLU A 35 -3.38 -14.75 -17.52
N PHE A 36 -3.90 -14.03 -18.52
CA PHE A 36 -4.06 -12.58 -18.45
C PHE A 36 -5.06 -12.17 -17.36
N ILE A 37 -6.20 -12.84 -17.26
CA ILE A 37 -7.19 -12.60 -16.20
C ILE A 37 -6.59 -12.92 -14.82
N GLU A 38 -5.89 -14.04 -14.67
CA GLU A 38 -5.29 -14.42 -13.39
C GLU A 38 -4.27 -13.37 -12.93
N GLU A 39 -3.41 -12.89 -13.83
CA GLU A 39 -2.46 -11.82 -13.56
C GLU A 39 -3.18 -10.50 -13.19
N LEU A 40 -4.18 -10.10 -13.98
CA LEU A 40 -4.95 -8.89 -13.72
C LEU A 40 -5.65 -8.94 -12.36
N VAL A 41 -6.26 -10.06 -12.01
CA VAL A 41 -6.93 -10.25 -10.72
C VAL A 41 -5.92 -10.21 -9.58
N LYS A 42 -4.77 -10.88 -9.70
CA LYS A 42 -3.69 -10.81 -8.69
C LYS A 42 -3.19 -9.39 -8.50
N ALA A 43 -2.90 -8.68 -9.60
CA ALA A 43 -2.42 -7.30 -9.56
C ALA A 43 -3.48 -6.35 -8.98
N GLY A 44 -4.75 -6.49 -9.40
CA GLY A 44 -5.86 -5.70 -8.91
C GLY A 44 -6.13 -5.89 -7.41
N LEU A 45 -6.11 -7.14 -6.94
CA LEU A 45 -6.25 -7.45 -5.50
C LEU A 45 -5.07 -6.91 -4.69
N ALA A 46 -3.84 -7.06 -5.18
CA ALA A 46 -2.65 -6.52 -4.53
C ALA A 46 -2.72 -5.00 -4.41
N ARG A 47 -3.06 -4.30 -5.50
CA ARG A 47 -3.21 -2.83 -5.51
C ARG A 47 -4.31 -2.38 -4.54
N ARG A 48 -5.49 -3.00 -4.59
CA ARG A 48 -6.61 -2.66 -3.70
C ARG A 48 -6.26 -2.86 -2.22
N ASN A 49 -5.52 -3.92 -1.89
CA ASN A 49 -5.06 -4.16 -0.52
C ASN A 49 -4.10 -3.07 -0.03
N VAL A 50 -3.17 -2.64 -0.90
CA VAL A 50 -2.24 -1.53 -0.60
C VAL A 50 -3.02 -0.22 -0.42
N GLU A 51 -3.89 0.15 -1.35
CA GLU A 51 -4.71 1.37 -1.26
C GLU A 51 -5.56 1.41 0.02
N GLN A 52 -6.20 0.29 0.38
CA GLN A 52 -6.97 0.21 1.63
C GLN A 52 -6.07 0.36 2.87
N LYS A 53 -4.86 -0.19 2.84
CA LYS A 53 -3.90 -0.06 3.93
C LYS A 53 -3.42 1.39 4.07
N ILE A 54 -3.13 2.06 2.95
CA ILE A 54 -2.77 3.48 2.91
C ILE A 54 -3.92 4.31 3.49
N ALA A 55 -5.13 4.14 2.97
CA ALA A 55 -6.30 4.90 3.41
C ALA A 55 -6.51 4.75 4.92
N ARG A 56 -6.50 3.52 5.45
CA ARG A 56 -6.65 3.26 6.89
C ARG A 56 -5.54 3.89 7.72
N ALA A 57 -4.29 3.78 7.27
CA ALA A 57 -3.16 4.41 7.93
C ALA A 57 -3.35 5.94 7.99
N LEU A 58 -3.61 6.59 6.85
CA LEU A 58 -3.80 8.04 6.79
C LEU A 58 -5.00 8.51 7.62
N HIS A 59 -6.13 7.78 7.60
CA HIS A 59 -7.30 8.09 8.42
C HIS A 59 -7.02 8.03 9.93
N SER A 60 -6.12 7.15 10.37
CA SER A 60 -5.73 7.09 11.79
C SER A 60 -4.85 8.26 12.24
N LEU A 61 -4.18 8.94 11.30
CA LEU A 61 -3.23 10.00 11.57
C LEU A 61 -3.87 11.39 11.51
N THR A 62 -3.47 12.26 12.44
CA THR A 62 -3.81 13.68 12.39
C THR A 62 -3.09 14.38 11.23
N PRO A 63 -3.55 15.56 10.77
CA PRO A 63 -2.84 16.31 9.73
C PRO A 63 -1.36 16.52 10.03
N ARG A 64 -1.04 16.90 11.27
CA ARG A 64 0.35 17.12 11.70
C ARG A 64 1.19 15.84 11.72
N GLU A 65 0.60 14.71 12.10
CA GLU A 65 1.27 13.41 12.04
C GLU A 65 1.57 12.99 10.60
N ARG A 66 0.68 13.32 9.65
CA ARG A 66 0.93 13.06 8.22
C ARG A 66 2.11 13.88 7.70
N GLU A 67 2.21 15.15 8.08
CA GLU A 67 3.37 16.00 7.75
C GLU A 67 4.68 15.39 8.27
N VAL A 68 4.70 14.93 9.53
CA VAL A 68 5.86 14.25 10.11
C VAL A 68 6.21 12.98 9.32
N CYS A 69 5.21 12.19 8.91
CA CYS A 69 5.44 10.99 8.10
C CYS A 69 6.13 11.30 6.77
N ILE A 70 5.80 12.41 6.09
CA ILE A 70 6.44 12.81 4.82
C ILE A 70 7.96 12.93 5.01
N TRP A 71 8.39 13.66 6.03
CA TRP A 71 9.83 13.83 6.31
C TRP A 71 10.51 12.55 6.79
N VAL A 72 9.82 11.72 7.58
CA VAL A 72 10.34 10.42 8.01
C VAL A 72 10.56 9.49 6.82
N ALA A 73 9.64 9.45 5.86
CA ALA A 73 9.78 8.65 4.65
C ALA A 73 11.02 9.07 3.83
N GLN A 74 11.26 10.38 3.75
CA GLN A 74 12.46 10.95 3.12
C GLN A 74 13.76 10.69 3.89
N GLY A 75 13.69 10.14 5.10
CA GLY A 75 14.86 9.78 5.90
C GLY A 75 15.41 10.89 6.79
N TYR A 76 14.64 11.97 7.03
CA TYR A 76 15.09 13.11 7.83
C TYR A 76 15.31 12.72 9.30
N THR A 77 16.32 13.31 9.93
CA THR A 77 16.58 13.19 11.39
C THR A 77 15.54 13.98 12.18
N ASN A 78 15.41 13.71 13.48
CA ASN A 78 14.43 14.45 14.31
C ASN A 78 14.77 15.95 14.38
N GLU A 79 16.06 16.28 14.34
CA GLU A 79 16.56 17.65 14.23
C GLU A 79 16.11 18.31 12.94
N GLN A 80 16.36 17.68 11.79
CA GLN A 80 15.95 18.23 10.49
C GLN A 80 14.43 18.44 10.41
N ILE A 81 13.65 17.46 10.89
CA ILE A 81 12.18 17.58 10.95
C ILE A 81 11.76 18.74 11.85
N SER A 82 12.43 18.90 12.99
CA SER A 82 12.13 19.97 13.95
C SER A 82 12.31 21.36 13.32
N THR A 83 13.37 21.51 12.50
CA THR A 83 13.63 22.73 11.72
C THR A 83 12.58 22.94 10.62
N GLN A 84 12.25 21.91 9.84
CA GLN A 84 11.25 22.01 8.76
C GLN A 84 9.86 22.38 9.28
N LEU A 85 9.51 21.90 10.47
CA LEU A 85 8.18 22.07 11.05
C LEU A 85 8.11 23.18 12.11
N PHE A 86 9.22 23.88 12.38
CA PHE A 86 9.34 24.93 13.40
C PHE A 86 8.82 24.49 14.79
N ILE A 87 9.23 23.31 15.24
CA ILE A 87 8.87 22.72 16.55
C ILE A 87 10.10 22.16 17.24
N SER A 88 10.00 21.78 18.52
CA SER A 88 11.14 21.16 19.21
C SER A 88 11.39 19.72 18.75
N GLN A 89 12.64 19.23 18.86
CA GLN A 89 12.96 17.83 18.62
C GLN A 89 12.16 16.87 19.51
N GLU A 90 11.82 17.29 20.73
CA GLU A 90 11.02 16.50 21.67
C GLU A 90 9.56 16.37 21.21
N THR A 91 9.02 17.44 20.63
CA THR A 91 7.71 17.43 19.96
C THR A 91 7.71 16.47 18.77
N VAL A 92 8.77 16.47 17.95
CA VAL A 92 8.94 15.50 16.85
C VAL A 92 8.97 14.05 17.37
N LYS A 93 9.74 13.76 18.43
CA LYS A 93 9.76 12.42 19.05
C LYS A 93 8.36 12.00 19.52
N SER A 94 7.61 12.93 20.10
CA SER A 94 6.25 12.69 20.58
C SER A 94 5.30 12.35 19.43
N HIS A 95 5.35 13.10 18.32
CA HIS A 95 4.60 12.75 17.11
C HIS A 95 4.99 11.38 16.56
N ILE A 96 6.29 11.08 16.41
CA ILE A 96 6.76 9.77 15.93
C ILE A 96 6.29 8.63 16.84
N ARG A 97 6.28 8.84 18.16
CA ARG A 97 5.74 7.86 19.12
C ARG A 97 4.25 7.62 18.92
N ALA A 98 3.46 8.69 18.79
CA ALA A 98 2.02 8.59 18.56
C ALA A 98 1.70 7.87 17.22
N ILE A 99 2.39 8.26 16.14
CA ILE A 99 2.29 7.61 14.82
C ILE A 99 2.56 6.11 14.94
N ARG A 100 3.68 5.75 15.57
CA ARG A 100 4.07 4.35 15.74
C ARG A 100 3.05 3.56 16.56
N GLN A 101 2.45 4.15 17.59
CA GLN A 101 1.40 3.48 18.36
C GLN A 101 0.15 3.24 17.50
N LYS A 102 -0.29 4.25 16.74
CA LYS A 102 -1.44 4.15 15.83
C LYS A 102 -1.22 3.10 14.73
N LEU A 103 0.00 3.04 14.18
CA LEU A 103 0.38 2.10 13.13
C LEU A 103 0.92 0.77 13.64
N LYS A 104 1.02 0.58 14.96
CA LYS A 104 1.54 -0.63 15.63
C LYS A 104 2.99 -1.00 15.24
N LEU A 105 3.87 -0.01 15.20
CA LEU A 105 5.28 -0.15 14.80
C LEU A 105 6.26 0.05 15.98
N ARG A 106 7.40 -0.63 15.94
CA ARG A 106 8.39 -0.73 17.02
C ARG A 106 9.58 0.22 16.89
N SER A 107 9.81 0.84 15.73
CA SER A 107 10.91 1.80 15.57
C SER A 107 10.61 2.89 14.53
N LYS A 108 11.40 3.98 14.55
CA LYS A 108 11.37 5.00 13.49
C LYS A 108 11.84 4.42 12.15
N SER A 109 12.81 3.51 12.18
CA SER A 109 13.29 2.80 10.99
C SER A 109 12.19 1.92 10.39
N GLU A 110 11.45 1.19 11.22
CA GLU A 110 10.29 0.42 10.78
C GLU A 110 9.18 1.32 10.24
N LEU A 111 8.93 2.47 10.87
CA LEU A 111 8.03 3.49 10.33
C LEU A 111 8.47 3.95 8.93
N ARG A 112 9.75 4.24 8.73
CA ARG A 112 10.27 4.63 7.42
C ARG A 112 10.04 3.54 6.37
N VAL A 113 10.43 2.29 6.67
CA VAL A 113 10.24 1.16 5.75
C VAL A 113 8.75 0.95 5.44
N TYR A 114 7.89 1.06 6.45
CA TYR A 114 6.44 0.97 6.29
C TYR A 114 5.91 2.05 5.35
N LEU A 115 6.33 3.32 5.52
CA LEU A 115 5.90 4.44 4.67
C LEU A 115 6.39 4.29 3.23
N MET A 116 7.63 3.83 3.02
CA MET A 116 8.16 3.54 1.68
C MET A 116 7.35 2.44 0.98
N GLY A 117 7.00 1.37 1.69
CA GLY A 117 6.17 0.29 1.14
C GLY A 117 4.73 0.71 0.84
N LEU A 118 4.27 1.82 1.40
CA LEU A 118 2.97 2.43 1.08
C LEU A 118 3.04 3.41 -0.10
N GLY A 119 4.21 3.65 -0.69
CA GLY A 119 4.37 4.68 -1.72
C GLY A 119 4.15 6.09 -1.17
N ILE A 120 4.24 6.28 0.15
CA ILE A 120 4.33 7.61 0.77
C ILE A 120 5.77 8.07 0.53
N SER A 121 6.03 8.47 -0.71
CA SER A 121 7.19 9.19 -1.21
C SER A 121 6.72 10.60 -1.57
N PRO A 122 7.58 11.63 -1.63
CA PRO A 122 7.27 12.82 -2.40
C PRO A 122 6.73 12.46 -3.80
#